data_AF-H2AQM5-F1
#
_entry.id   AF-H2AQM5-F1
#
_cell.length_a   1.000
_cell.length_b   1.000
_cell.length_c   1.000
_cell.angle_alpha   90.00
_cell.angle_beta   90.00
_cell.angle_gamma   90.00
#
_symmetry.space_group_name_H-M   'P 1'
#
loop_
_entity.id
_entity.type
_entity.pdbx_description
1 polymer ?
#
loop_
_entity_poly.entity_id
_entity_poly.type
_entity_poly.pdbx_seq_one_letter_code
_entity_poly.pdbx_strand_id
1 'polypeptide(L)'
;MKAKYSTTFWTNVSSFLNQNDLLNLAQTSKFFKEEISKPRLYHTIHIKENPIMRSEVRHLDSGITYVTGYRGIVKTNNQNDIFLYDKIERLLENSSCLDLIKRLTIESGLFQDENSGLQLLTQLLDRLIRIGNIERLIIEDQKLFDIYYERMLHLDHLQEICLLNFEHLDRVASLKNLKKITFTFQSSDVTSIHIDEEQKKRLTAGLETLTLNMADSSSLYLTQFLDSQGFRFHNIRSLKFNHIHQLSDKKTSFQEVDIDHINSIFNFGQLTHLEMEVGCENNGCVCLDEFLMALSPTLRSLNSLGVRQNPSKKNHSHYSDEQWDLSICKFILSIPNVDSNLKCLSVRHRPPYNGIGEDTVEGNYIRRRRLFEEMLPHLQYLEKLIVPKMLQSVSAYEILVCDLLWNGCKCSHCNHFLPIIDEYMMNHQIRQRNRQKHEDMLPNNLFAYVGNALARRFPKDSGWDIELLDAAPAHYFWNFHGYEDIQHFKDYDCYFNAQFFQALTKCVAHFFDGYMSFVVQCLPSLKCALLSGIYYDVSGYYFKSIYD
;
A
#
# COMPACT_ATOMS: atom_id res chain seq x y z
N MET A 1 20.51 29.00 29.49
CA MET A 1 20.86 27.57 29.27
C MET A 1 19.76 26.57 29.65
N LYS A 2 18.90 26.78 30.67
CA LYS A 2 17.85 25.81 31.07
C LYS A 2 16.63 25.68 30.12
N ALA A 3 16.29 26.70 29.33
CA ALA A 3 15.10 26.65 28.45
C ALA A 3 15.29 25.80 27.17
N LYS A 4 16.49 25.81 26.58
CA LYS A 4 16.78 25.18 25.27
C LYS A 4 16.68 23.64 25.31
N TYR A 5 17.03 23.03 26.45
CA TYR A 5 16.87 21.59 26.67
C TYR A 5 15.41 21.15 26.85
N SER A 6 14.52 22.05 27.31
CA SER A 6 13.09 21.71 27.46
C SER A 6 12.38 21.64 26.11
N THR A 7 12.69 22.53 25.16
CA THR A 7 12.00 22.56 23.86
C THR A 7 12.30 21.32 23.04
N THR A 8 13.57 20.92 22.89
CA THR A 8 13.94 19.71 22.12
C THR A 8 13.32 18.45 22.70
N PHE A 9 13.30 18.31 24.03
CA PHE A 9 12.62 17.20 24.68
C PHE A 9 11.13 17.16 24.32
N TRP A 10 10.42 18.28 24.47
CA TRP A 10 8.99 18.35 24.17
C TRP A 10 8.66 18.20 22.68
N THR A 11 9.53 18.66 21.78
CA THR A 11 9.40 18.41 20.34
C THR A 11 9.46 16.91 20.05
N ASN A 12 10.39 16.18 20.69
CA ASN A 12 10.48 14.72 20.54
C ASN A 12 9.28 14.02 21.18
N VAL A 13 8.80 14.44 22.35
CA VAL A 13 7.59 13.86 22.96
C VAL A 13 6.38 14.06 22.03
N SER A 14 6.24 15.26 21.46
CA SER A 14 5.14 15.59 20.54
C SER A 14 5.11 14.75 19.27
N SER A 15 6.21 14.06 18.91
CA SER A 15 6.20 13.17 17.75
C SER A 15 5.39 11.89 17.97
N PHE A 16 5.15 11.52 19.23
CA PHE A 16 4.36 10.36 19.63
C PHE A 16 2.93 10.71 20.01
N LEU A 17 2.53 11.97 19.85
CA LEU A 17 1.17 12.43 20.14
C LEU A 17 0.36 12.46 18.84
N ASN A 18 -0.86 11.92 18.90
CA ASN A 18 -1.84 12.08 17.83
C ASN A 18 -2.41 13.51 17.83
N GLN A 19 -3.22 13.80 16.81
CA GLN A 19 -3.84 15.12 16.66
C GLN A 19 -4.67 15.57 17.86
N ASN A 20 -5.42 14.67 18.51
CA ASN A 20 -6.23 15.03 19.68
C ASN A 20 -5.35 15.38 20.88
N ASP A 21 -4.31 14.58 21.11
CA ASP A 21 -3.40 14.78 22.24
C ASP A 21 -2.59 16.08 22.09
N LEU A 22 -2.21 16.43 20.86
CA LEU A 22 -1.58 17.72 20.56
C LEU A 22 -2.53 18.91 20.82
N LEU A 23 -3.81 18.78 20.49
CA LEU A 23 -4.82 19.80 20.79
C LEU A 23 -5.03 19.96 22.30
N ASN A 24 -5.08 18.85 23.04
CA ASN A 24 -5.17 18.88 24.50
C ASN A 24 -3.91 19.53 25.11
N LEU A 25 -2.73 19.17 24.63
CA LEU A 25 -1.46 19.76 25.07
C LEU A 25 -1.43 21.28 24.80
N ALA A 26 -1.96 21.72 23.65
CA ALA A 26 -2.03 23.13 23.29
C ALA A 26 -2.89 23.97 24.26
N GLN A 27 -3.83 23.36 24.97
CA GLN A 27 -4.69 24.04 25.94
C GLN A 27 -4.00 24.29 27.28
N THR A 28 -2.86 23.64 27.56
CA THR A 28 -2.21 23.68 28.87
C THR A 28 -1.38 24.95 29.11
N SER A 29 -0.72 25.50 28.07
CA SER A 29 0.05 26.74 28.18
C SER A 29 0.33 27.37 26.82
N LYS A 30 0.66 28.67 26.80
CA LYS A 30 1.08 29.37 25.57
C LYS A 30 2.34 28.77 24.94
N PHE A 31 3.30 28.32 25.75
CA PHE A 31 4.51 27.67 25.25
C PHE A 31 4.18 26.38 24.49
N PHE A 32 3.39 25.49 25.10
CA PHE A 32 2.97 24.26 24.45
C PHE A 32 2.13 24.52 23.21
N LYS A 33 1.25 25.52 23.24
CA LYS A 33 0.46 25.92 22.08
C LYS A 33 1.33 26.37 20.91
N GLU A 34 2.14 27.40 21.10
CA GLU A 34 2.80 28.11 19.99
C GLU A 34 4.11 27.45 19.54
N GLU A 35 4.88 26.87 20.46
CA GLU A 35 6.22 26.33 20.16
C GLU A 35 6.23 24.82 19.88
N ILE A 36 5.23 24.07 20.37
CA ILE A 36 5.21 22.60 20.30
C ILE A 36 4.03 22.10 19.45
N SER A 37 2.80 22.30 19.92
CA SER A 37 1.61 21.70 19.31
C SER A 37 1.26 22.32 17.96
N LYS A 38 1.24 23.66 17.84
CA LYS A 38 0.86 24.32 16.58
C LYS A 38 1.80 23.93 15.42
N PRO A 39 3.13 24.03 15.53
CA PRO A 39 4.03 23.55 14.47
C PRO A 39 3.78 22.08 14.12
N ARG A 40 3.61 21.22 15.14
CA ARG A 40 3.42 19.78 14.93
C ARG A 40 2.10 19.44 14.24
N LEU A 41 1.01 20.14 14.60
CA LEU A 41 -0.32 19.94 14.01
C LEU A 41 -0.36 20.33 12.53
N TYR A 42 0.38 21.35 12.11
CA TYR A 42 0.32 21.83 10.72
C TYR A 42 1.46 21.30 9.84
N HIS A 43 2.54 20.76 10.42
CA HIS A 43 3.70 20.30 9.66
C HIS A 43 3.36 19.27 8.56
N THR A 44 2.55 18.26 8.90
CA THR A 44 2.17 17.17 7.99
C THR A 44 0.65 17.07 7.91
N ILE A 45 0.08 17.42 6.76
CA ILE A 45 -1.35 17.35 6.49
C ILE A 45 -1.62 16.22 5.49
N HIS A 46 -2.60 15.37 5.80
CA HIS A 46 -3.10 14.34 4.90
C HIS A 46 -4.61 14.52 4.71
N ILE A 47 -5.01 14.87 3.49
CA ILE A 47 -6.40 15.04 3.09
C ILE A 47 -6.91 13.73 2.47
N LYS A 48 -7.93 13.14 3.07
CA LYS A 48 -8.51 11.85 2.63
C LYS A 48 -10.01 11.77 2.84
N GLU A 49 -10.71 11.00 2.01
CA GLU A 49 -12.17 10.86 2.10
C GLU A 49 -12.58 10.28 3.45
N ASN A 50 -12.05 9.09 3.75
CA ASN A 50 -12.46 8.30 4.90
C ASN A 50 -11.62 8.65 6.14
N PRO A 51 -12.26 8.78 7.31
CA PRO A 51 -11.52 8.98 8.56
C PRO A 51 -10.60 7.80 8.85
N ILE A 52 -9.55 8.01 9.62
CA ILE A 52 -8.67 6.92 10.06
C ILE A 52 -9.27 6.15 11.25
N MET A 53 -8.94 4.87 11.35
CA MET A 53 -9.13 4.08 12.56
C MET A 53 -8.03 4.44 13.57
N ARG A 54 -8.39 4.50 14.85
CA ARG A 54 -7.47 4.85 15.93
C ARG A 54 -7.40 3.72 16.93
N SER A 55 -6.23 3.57 17.54
CA SER A 55 -5.99 2.57 18.58
C SER A 55 -5.19 3.20 19.72
N GLU A 56 -5.48 2.78 20.94
CA GLU A 56 -4.69 3.14 22.12
C GLU A 56 -3.37 2.35 22.20
N VAL A 57 -3.28 1.23 21.46
CA VAL A 57 -2.10 0.34 21.46
C VAL A 57 -1.07 0.79 20.42
N ARG A 58 -1.54 1.36 19.29
CA ARG A 58 -0.66 1.80 18.20
C ARG A 58 -0.84 3.25 17.83
N HIS A 59 0.29 3.93 17.79
CA HIS A 59 0.41 5.36 17.49
C HIS A 59 0.65 5.63 15.99
N LEU A 60 0.01 4.88 15.09
CA LEU A 60 0.18 5.04 13.63
C LEU A 60 -0.39 6.38 13.10
N ASP A 61 -1.24 7.03 13.89
CA ASP A 61 -1.80 8.34 13.60
C ASP A 61 -1.00 9.51 14.18
N SER A 62 0.17 9.23 14.77
CA SER A 62 1.04 10.26 15.36
C SER A 62 1.86 11.00 14.31
N GLY A 63 2.02 12.31 14.50
CA GLY A 63 2.81 13.15 13.60
C GLY A 63 2.15 13.48 12.25
N ILE A 64 0.88 13.11 12.05
CA ILE A 64 0.08 13.43 10.88
C ILE A 64 -1.25 14.03 11.35
N THR A 65 -1.64 15.15 10.76
CA THR A 65 -2.97 15.70 10.91
C THR A 65 -3.83 15.28 9.74
N TYR A 66 -4.89 14.53 10.04
CA TYR A 66 -5.80 14.01 9.03
C TYR A 66 -6.98 14.95 8.84
N VAL A 67 -7.13 15.47 7.61
CA VAL A 67 -8.28 16.25 7.18
C VAL A 67 -9.22 15.31 6.43
N THR A 68 -10.28 14.87 7.13
CA THR A 68 -11.17 13.81 6.63
C THR A 68 -12.63 14.21 6.63
N GLY A 69 -13.48 13.42 5.96
CA GLY A 69 -14.92 13.63 5.96
C GLY A 69 -15.62 13.23 7.25
N TYR A 70 -16.90 12.90 7.14
CA TYR A 70 -17.75 12.60 8.29
C TYR A 70 -17.44 11.21 8.88
N ARG A 71 -17.46 11.12 10.22
CA ARG A 71 -17.07 9.91 10.98
C ARG A 71 -18.13 8.82 11.06
N GLY A 72 -19.39 9.15 10.82
CA GLY A 72 -20.48 8.17 10.89
C GLY A 72 -20.33 7.07 9.84
N ILE A 73 -20.72 5.85 10.22
CA ILE A 73 -20.75 4.67 9.34
C ILE A 73 -21.79 4.87 8.24
N VAL A 74 -23.00 5.27 8.63
CA VAL A 74 -24.07 5.64 7.71
C VAL A 74 -24.02 7.14 7.50
N LYS A 75 -23.76 7.55 6.26
CA LYS A 75 -23.68 8.95 5.86
C LYS A 75 -24.13 9.10 4.43
N THR A 76 -24.75 10.24 4.13
CA THR A 76 -24.99 10.61 2.73
C THR A 76 -23.70 11.16 2.12
N ASN A 77 -23.59 11.06 0.80
CA ASN A 77 -22.46 11.61 0.04
C ASN A 77 -22.22 13.09 0.37
N ASN A 78 -23.30 13.89 0.43
CA ASN A 78 -23.23 15.31 0.75
C ASN A 78 -22.68 15.60 2.16
N GLN A 79 -22.96 14.74 3.16
CA GLN A 79 -22.41 14.93 4.50
C GLN A 79 -20.90 14.77 4.53
N ASN A 80 -20.34 13.88 3.71
CA ASN A 80 -18.89 13.72 3.64
C ASN A 80 -18.23 14.98 3.08
N ASP A 81 -18.77 15.47 1.96
CA ASP A 81 -18.28 16.65 1.25
C ASP A 81 -18.32 17.89 2.14
N ILE A 82 -19.43 18.16 2.82
CA ILE A 82 -19.60 19.33 3.72
C ILE A 82 -18.50 19.40 4.78
N PHE A 83 -18.18 18.26 5.42
CA PHE A 83 -17.17 18.23 6.48
C PHE A 83 -15.75 18.39 5.96
N LEU A 84 -15.43 17.84 4.79
CA LEU A 84 -14.14 18.06 4.15
C LEU A 84 -13.99 19.52 3.73
N TYR A 85 -15.04 20.07 3.12
CA TYR A 85 -15.13 21.47 2.71
C TYR A 85 -14.79 22.42 3.85
N ASP A 86 -15.57 22.35 4.92
CA ASP A 86 -15.45 23.21 6.09
C ASP A 86 -14.05 23.12 6.75
N LYS A 87 -13.44 21.93 6.77
CA LYS A 87 -12.09 21.76 7.32
C LYS A 87 -11.01 22.40 6.44
N ILE A 88 -11.13 22.28 5.12
CA ILE A 88 -10.16 22.87 4.18
C ILE A 88 -10.35 24.39 4.11
N GLU A 89 -11.58 24.89 4.14
CA GLU A 89 -11.85 26.33 4.23
C GLU A 89 -11.25 26.94 5.50
N ARG A 90 -11.45 26.32 6.67
CA ARG A 90 -10.80 26.77 7.92
C ARG A 90 -9.28 26.74 7.86
N LEU A 91 -8.70 25.77 7.13
CA LEU A 91 -7.26 25.73 6.89
C LEU A 91 -6.81 26.93 6.03
N LEU A 92 -7.59 27.27 4.99
CA LEU A 92 -7.36 28.41 4.12
C LEU A 92 -7.47 29.76 4.85
N GLU A 93 -8.43 29.90 5.76
CA GLU A 93 -8.66 31.14 6.52
C GLU A 93 -7.47 31.49 7.43
N ASN A 94 -6.78 30.49 7.97
CA ASN A 94 -5.69 30.70 8.92
C ASN A 94 -4.33 30.80 8.23
N SER A 95 -4.08 31.94 7.58
CA SER A 95 -2.85 32.20 6.81
C SER A 95 -1.57 31.93 7.60
N SER A 96 -1.55 32.24 8.90
CA SER A 96 -0.38 32.00 9.77
C SER A 96 0.00 30.53 9.96
N CYS A 97 -0.95 29.61 9.70
CA CYS A 97 -0.73 28.18 9.82
C CYS A 97 -0.29 27.54 8.50
N LEU A 98 -0.62 28.15 7.36
CA LEU A 98 -0.22 27.64 6.04
C LEU A 98 1.31 27.62 5.89
N ASP A 99 2.01 28.60 6.46
CA ASP A 99 3.47 28.67 6.45
C ASP A 99 4.15 27.51 7.20
N LEU A 100 3.43 26.86 8.11
CA LEU A 100 3.91 25.71 8.88
C LEU A 100 3.77 24.40 8.12
N ILE A 101 3.00 24.36 7.03
CA ILE A 101 2.79 23.15 6.25
C ILE A 101 4.05 22.85 5.42
N LYS A 102 4.71 21.74 5.76
CA LYS A 102 5.90 21.25 5.06
C LYS A 102 5.61 20.01 4.23
N ARG A 103 4.60 19.23 4.60
CA ARG A 103 4.24 17.98 3.95
C ARG A 103 2.73 17.93 3.72
N LEU A 104 2.32 17.72 2.47
CA LEU A 104 0.92 17.61 2.08
C LEU A 104 0.71 16.37 1.21
N THR A 105 -0.29 15.58 1.57
CA THR A 105 -0.81 14.47 0.77
C THR A 105 -2.29 14.69 0.51
N ILE A 106 -2.71 14.57 -0.76
CA ILE A 106 -4.11 14.67 -1.20
C ILE A 106 -4.47 13.34 -1.89
N GLU A 107 -5.35 12.55 -1.27
CA GLU A 107 -5.83 11.28 -1.87
C GLU A 107 -6.79 11.55 -3.05
N SER A 108 -7.00 10.54 -3.89
CA SER A 108 -7.98 10.58 -4.99
C SER A 108 -9.42 10.35 -4.54
N GLY A 109 -10.39 10.97 -5.23
CA GLY A 109 -11.82 10.72 -5.02
C GLY A 109 -12.34 11.23 -3.67
N LEU A 110 -11.91 12.42 -3.25
CA LEU A 110 -12.25 13.02 -1.96
C LEU A 110 -13.70 13.51 -1.86
N PHE A 111 -14.22 14.06 -2.96
CA PHE A 111 -15.51 14.73 -3.04
C PHE A 111 -16.42 14.04 -4.03
N GLN A 112 -17.71 14.03 -3.74
CA GLN A 112 -18.75 13.59 -4.66
C GLN A 112 -19.13 14.73 -5.63
N ASP A 113 -19.20 15.97 -5.13
CA ASP A 113 -19.14 17.16 -5.98
C ASP A 113 -17.69 17.46 -6.37
N GLU A 114 -17.22 16.76 -7.39
CA GLU A 114 -15.84 16.88 -7.91
C GLU A 114 -15.48 18.32 -8.30
N ASN A 115 -16.41 19.08 -8.90
CA ASN A 115 -16.10 20.40 -9.45
C ASN A 115 -15.81 21.40 -8.35
N SER A 116 -16.71 21.47 -7.37
CA SER A 116 -16.55 22.36 -6.24
C SER A 116 -15.30 21.92 -5.45
N GLY A 117 -15.19 20.62 -5.13
CA GLY A 117 -14.06 20.08 -4.39
C GLY A 117 -12.71 20.39 -5.03
N LEU A 118 -12.62 20.27 -6.35
CA LEU A 118 -11.43 20.62 -7.13
C LEU A 118 -11.08 22.11 -6.98
N GLN A 119 -12.06 23.02 -7.08
CA GLN A 119 -11.83 24.45 -6.90
C GLN A 119 -11.24 24.77 -5.52
N LEU A 120 -11.76 24.13 -4.47
CA LEU A 120 -11.26 24.33 -3.10
C LEU A 120 -9.81 23.85 -2.94
N LEU A 121 -9.49 22.67 -3.49
CA LEU A 121 -8.12 22.12 -3.46
C LEU A 121 -7.14 22.97 -4.28
N THR A 122 -7.57 23.49 -5.43
CA THR A 122 -6.80 24.47 -6.23
C THR A 122 -6.46 25.71 -5.40
N GLN A 123 -7.44 26.28 -4.68
CA GLN A 123 -7.16 27.44 -3.81
C GLN A 123 -6.12 27.14 -2.73
N LEU A 124 -6.18 25.94 -2.12
CA LEU A 124 -5.21 25.50 -1.13
C LEU A 124 -3.80 25.37 -1.72
N LEU A 125 -3.68 24.64 -2.83
CA LEU A 125 -2.40 24.41 -3.49
C LEU A 125 -1.79 25.71 -4.00
N ASP A 126 -2.59 26.63 -4.55
CA ASP A 126 -2.12 27.94 -5.00
C ASP A 126 -1.46 28.74 -3.89
N ARG A 127 -2.08 28.77 -2.71
CA ARG A 127 -1.52 29.47 -1.55
C ARG A 127 -0.24 28.78 -1.06
N LEU A 128 -0.24 27.46 -0.95
CA LEU A 128 0.93 26.72 -0.45
C LEU A 128 2.13 26.78 -1.39
N ILE A 129 1.91 26.66 -2.70
CA ILE A 129 2.96 26.81 -3.71
C ILE A 129 3.51 28.24 -3.71
N ARG A 130 2.65 29.25 -3.54
CA ARG A 130 3.09 30.65 -3.42
C ARG A 130 3.95 30.89 -2.17
N ILE A 131 3.67 30.22 -1.07
CA ILE A 131 4.50 30.26 0.15
C ILE A 131 5.87 29.60 -0.12
N GLY A 132 5.90 28.55 -0.93
CA GLY A 132 7.14 27.92 -1.41
C GLY A 132 7.86 27.04 -0.39
N ASN A 133 7.28 26.81 0.78
CA ASN A 133 7.94 26.12 1.89
C ASN A 133 7.80 24.58 1.89
N ILE A 134 7.16 23.99 0.87
CA ILE A 134 6.79 22.57 0.85
C ILE A 134 8.03 21.70 0.59
N GLU A 135 8.23 20.70 1.46
CA GLU A 135 9.28 19.68 1.36
C GLU A 135 8.76 18.38 0.72
N ARG A 136 7.47 18.08 0.88
CA ARG A 136 6.84 16.90 0.29
C ARG A 136 5.42 17.24 -0.16
N LEU A 137 5.13 17.02 -1.44
CA LEU A 137 3.81 17.21 -2.02
C LEU A 137 3.43 15.97 -2.82
N ILE A 138 2.39 15.28 -2.36
CA ILE A 138 1.81 14.10 -3.04
C ILE A 138 0.37 14.43 -3.40
N ILE A 139 0.05 14.33 -4.69
CA ILE A 139 -1.29 14.53 -5.23
C ILE A 139 -1.65 13.24 -5.97
N GLU A 140 -2.54 12.43 -5.39
CA GLU A 140 -3.03 11.19 -5.99
C GLU A 140 -4.22 11.43 -6.94
N ASP A 141 -4.91 12.56 -6.78
CA ASP A 141 -5.95 12.97 -7.73
C ASP A 141 -5.31 13.34 -9.07
N GLN A 142 -5.54 12.52 -10.10
CA GLN A 142 -4.89 12.69 -11.41
C GLN A 142 -5.21 14.04 -12.06
N LYS A 143 -6.47 14.51 -11.98
CA LYS A 143 -6.87 15.79 -12.56
C LYS A 143 -6.10 16.93 -11.90
N LEU A 144 -5.99 16.90 -10.57
CA LEU A 144 -5.25 17.90 -9.82
C LEU A 144 -3.74 17.81 -10.04
N PHE A 145 -3.20 16.60 -10.12
CA PHE A 145 -1.78 16.36 -10.42
C PHE A 145 -1.40 16.96 -11.77
N ASP A 146 -2.18 16.71 -12.82
CA ASP A 146 -1.93 17.24 -14.17
C ASP A 146 -1.91 18.77 -14.19
N ILE A 147 -2.79 19.43 -13.42
CA ILE A 147 -2.85 20.90 -13.32
C ILE A 147 -1.58 21.47 -12.65
N TYR A 148 -1.04 20.79 -11.64
CA TYR A 148 0.02 21.32 -10.79
C TYR A 148 1.42 20.77 -11.11
N TYR A 149 1.53 19.71 -11.90
CA TYR A 149 2.79 19.03 -12.21
C TYR A 149 3.92 19.99 -12.57
N GLU A 150 3.73 20.85 -13.57
CA GLU A 150 4.75 21.82 -14.00
C GLU A 150 5.15 22.78 -12.87
N ARG A 151 4.20 23.23 -12.04
CA ARG A 151 4.49 24.12 -10.91
C ARG A 151 5.26 23.40 -9.79
N MET A 152 5.04 22.10 -9.61
CA MET A 152 5.76 21.29 -8.64
C MET A 152 7.25 21.17 -8.99
N LEU A 153 7.60 21.10 -10.28
CA LEU A 153 9.00 21.06 -10.72
C LEU A 153 9.81 22.28 -10.23
N HIS A 154 9.16 23.42 -10.08
CA HIS A 154 9.78 24.70 -9.71
C HIS A 154 9.86 24.95 -8.19
N LEU A 155 9.46 23.99 -7.35
CA LEU A 155 9.53 24.13 -5.90
C LEU A 155 10.94 23.84 -5.38
N ASP A 156 11.58 24.81 -4.72
CA ASP A 156 13.01 24.75 -4.32
C ASP A 156 13.32 23.77 -3.18
N HIS A 157 12.34 23.48 -2.33
CA HIS A 157 12.53 22.75 -1.07
C HIS A 157 12.11 21.28 -1.11
N LEU A 158 11.62 20.78 -2.26
CA LEU A 158 11.15 19.40 -2.37
C LEU A 158 12.28 18.39 -2.08
N GLN A 159 11.92 17.35 -1.34
CA GLN A 159 12.76 16.19 -1.03
C GLN A 159 12.30 14.93 -1.80
N GLU A 160 11.08 14.95 -2.35
CA GLU A 160 10.47 13.88 -3.13
C GLU A 160 9.79 14.47 -4.37
N ILE A 161 9.94 13.80 -5.52
CA ILE A 161 9.25 14.17 -6.75
C ILE A 161 8.90 12.93 -7.59
N CYS A 162 7.78 13.01 -8.31
CA CYS A 162 7.43 12.09 -9.37
C CYS A 162 7.75 12.76 -10.71
N LEU A 163 8.53 12.11 -11.57
CA LEU A 163 8.80 12.57 -12.92
C LEU A 163 8.07 11.71 -13.93
N LEU A 164 7.50 12.37 -14.94
CA LEU A 164 6.82 11.75 -16.08
C LEU A 164 7.69 11.67 -17.34
N ASN A 165 8.79 12.42 -17.40
CA ASN A 165 9.75 12.37 -18.49
C ASN A 165 11.13 12.84 -17.99
N PHE A 166 12.21 12.31 -18.58
CA PHE A 166 13.57 12.78 -18.29
C PHE A 166 13.84 14.22 -18.72
N GLU A 167 13.19 14.73 -19.78
CA GLU A 167 13.31 16.13 -20.21
C GLU A 167 12.87 17.13 -19.12
N HIS A 168 12.13 16.66 -18.13
CA HIS A 168 11.68 17.48 -17.02
C HIS A 168 12.77 17.69 -15.96
N LEU A 169 13.86 16.92 -15.96
CA LEU A 169 14.96 17.03 -15.00
C LEU A 169 15.55 18.46 -14.96
N ASP A 170 15.70 19.09 -16.11
CA ASP A 170 16.24 20.44 -16.28
C ASP A 170 15.40 21.51 -15.55
N ARG A 171 14.10 21.23 -15.38
CA ARG A 171 13.14 22.14 -14.76
C ARG A 171 13.03 21.93 -13.25
N VAL A 172 13.63 20.85 -12.70
CA VAL A 172 13.54 20.53 -11.28
C VAL A 172 14.45 21.44 -10.46
N ALA A 173 13.87 22.47 -9.84
CA ALA A 173 14.60 23.44 -9.02
C ALA A 173 15.28 22.78 -7.80
N SER A 174 14.60 21.81 -7.18
CA SER A 174 15.06 21.09 -5.99
C SER A 174 16.00 19.91 -6.25
N LEU A 175 16.50 19.71 -7.48
CA LEU A 175 17.20 18.48 -7.89
C LEU A 175 18.30 18.02 -6.90
N LYS A 176 19.04 18.98 -6.32
CA LYS A 176 20.12 18.74 -5.35
C LYS A 176 19.66 18.32 -3.94
N ASN A 177 18.41 18.59 -3.59
CA ASN A 177 17.80 18.35 -2.28
C ASN A 177 16.99 17.05 -2.26
N LEU A 178 16.77 16.43 -3.43
CA LEU A 178 15.97 15.23 -3.55
C LEU A 178 16.62 14.04 -2.83
N LYS A 179 15.82 13.36 -2.02
CA LYS A 179 16.16 12.09 -1.36
C LYS A 179 15.40 10.93 -1.98
N LYS A 180 14.21 11.19 -2.54
CA LYS A 180 13.36 10.21 -3.18
C LYS A 180 12.93 10.68 -4.57
N ILE A 181 12.95 9.78 -5.53
CA ILE A 181 12.41 10.04 -6.87
C ILE A 181 11.59 8.85 -7.35
N THR A 182 10.50 9.15 -8.04
CA THR A 182 9.67 8.16 -8.73
C THR A 182 9.71 8.49 -10.21
N PHE A 183 10.13 7.53 -11.03
CA PHE A 183 9.99 7.61 -12.48
C PHE A 183 8.74 6.85 -12.87
N THR A 184 7.77 7.55 -13.48
CA THR A 184 6.55 6.96 -14.01
C THR A 184 6.50 7.26 -15.51
N PHE A 185 7.08 6.38 -16.31
CA PHE A 185 7.27 6.59 -17.74
C PHE A 185 6.50 5.56 -18.57
N GLN A 186 6.29 5.88 -19.84
CA GLN A 186 5.91 4.94 -20.88
C GLN A 186 7.15 4.52 -21.68
N SER A 187 7.11 3.37 -22.36
CA SER A 187 8.24 2.88 -23.15
C SER A 187 8.63 3.83 -24.27
N SER A 188 7.67 4.60 -24.79
CA SER A 188 7.91 5.68 -25.75
C SER A 188 8.78 6.82 -25.22
N ASP A 189 8.74 7.07 -23.91
CA ASP A 189 9.43 8.21 -23.27
C ASP A 189 10.94 7.95 -23.12
N VAL A 190 11.38 6.71 -23.37
CA VAL A 190 12.76 6.24 -23.17
C VAL A 190 13.54 6.25 -24.49
N THR A 191 13.35 7.27 -25.34
CA THR A 191 14.03 7.36 -26.63
C THR A 191 14.90 8.61 -26.75
N SER A 192 16.16 8.43 -27.16
CA SER A 192 17.08 9.45 -27.71
C SER A 192 17.35 10.73 -26.89
N ILE A 193 17.03 10.76 -25.59
CA ILE A 193 17.36 11.89 -24.71
C ILE A 193 18.79 11.75 -24.20
N HIS A 194 19.60 12.80 -24.36
CA HIS A 194 20.90 12.91 -23.70
C HIS A 194 20.76 13.74 -22.43
N ILE A 195 21.16 13.17 -21.30
CA ILE A 195 21.15 13.87 -20.01
C ILE A 195 22.56 14.37 -19.74
N ASP A 196 22.68 15.63 -19.30
CA ASP A 196 23.98 16.25 -19.03
C ASP A 196 24.68 15.64 -17.79
N GLU A 197 26.00 15.60 -17.80
CA GLU A 197 26.81 15.02 -16.71
C GLU A 197 26.64 15.76 -15.38
N GLU A 198 26.43 17.09 -15.40
CA GLU A 198 26.18 17.85 -14.19
C GLU A 198 24.84 17.45 -13.56
N GLN A 199 23.81 17.26 -14.39
CA GLN A 199 22.49 16.85 -13.94
C GLN A 199 22.52 15.45 -13.34
N LYS A 200 23.22 14.51 -13.98
CA LYS A 200 23.44 13.15 -13.45
C LYS A 200 24.07 13.23 -12.07
N LYS A 201 25.17 13.97 -11.92
CA LYS A 201 25.86 14.13 -10.64
C LYS A 201 24.97 14.75 -9.57
N ARG A 202 24.19 15.79 -9.92
CA ARG A 202 23.26 16.44 -8.99
C ARG A 202 22.16 15.49 -8.53
N LEU A 203 21.61 14.68 -9.45
CA LEU A 203 20.60 13.69 -9.14
C LEU A 203 21.14 12.54 -8.28
N THR A 204 22.32 11.99 -8.63
CA THR A 204 22.85 10.79 -7.98
C THR A 204 23.52 11.07 -6.63
N ALA A 205 23.92 12.32 -6.35
CA ALA A 205 24.69 12.66 -5.15
C ALA A 205 23.95 12.42 -3.82
N GLY A 206 22.65 12.73 -3.75
CA GLY A 206 21.87 12.68 -2.51
C GLY A 206 20.71 11.68 -2.50
N LEU A 207 20.48 10.98 -3.60
CA LEU A 207 19.31 10.13 -3.77
C LEU A 207 19.46 8.81 -2.99
N GLU A 208 18.52 8.55 -2.08
CA GLU A 208 18.51 7.38 -1.20
C GLU A 208 17.42 6.37 -1.61
N THR A 209 16.32 6.86 -2.21
CA THR A 209 15.17 6.05 -2.62
C THR A 209 14.81 6.27 -4.08
N LEU A 210 14.65 5.18 -4.82
CA LEU A 210 14.27 5.20 -6.23
C LEU A 210 13.10 4.25 -6.47
N THR A 211 12.06 4.75 -7.15
CA THR A 211 10.96 3.93 -7.66
C THR A 211 10.93 4.02 -9.17
N LEU A 212 11.02 2.87 -9.84
CA LEU A 212 10.94 2.73 -11.29
C LEU A 212 9.58 2.13 -11.63
N ASN A 213 8.79 2.84 -12.42
CA ASN A 213 7.48 2.40 -12.87
C ASN A 213 7.37 2.65 -14.38
N MET A 214 7.14 1.57 -15.14
CA MET A 214 6.84 1.64 -16.57
C MET A 214 5.39 1.19 -16.77
N ALA A 215 4.56 2.08 -17.31
CA ALA A 215 3.12 1.84 -17.41
C ALA A 215 2.77 0.72 -18.41
N ASP A 216 3.58 0.53 -19.43
CA ASP A 216 3.33 -0.35 -20.58
C ASP A 216 4.36 -1.50 -20.72
N SER A 217 5.35 -1.58 -19.83
CA SER A 217 6.43 -2.58 -19.94
C SER A 217 7.13 -2.86 -18.60
N SER A 218 8.15 -3.72 -18.64
CA SER A 218 9.06 -3.97 -17.52
C SER A 218 9.92 -2.73 -17.24
N SER A 219 9.94 -2.24 -15.99
CA SER A 219 10.85 -1.15 -15.61
C SER A 219 12.34 -1.47 -15.74
N LEU A 220 12.71 -2.73 -15.98
CA LEU A 220 14.08 -3.07 -16.30
C LEU A 220 14.57 -2.43 -17.62
N TYR A 221 13.68 -2.09 -18.57
CA TYR A 221 14.10 -1.32 -19.76
C TYR A 221 14.65 0.06 -19.38
N LEU A 222 14.08 0.67 -18.34
CA LEU A 222 14.57 1.94 -17.83
C LEU A 222 15.98 1.79 -17.25
N THR A 223 16.29 0.64 -16.65
CA THR A 223 17.66 0.37 -16.17
C THR A 223 18.64 0.28 -17.33
N GLN A 224 18.30 -0.40 -18.43
CA GLN A 224 19.17 -0.43 -19.63
C GLN A 224 19.44 0.97 -20.18
N PHE A 225 18.41 1.83 -20.24
CA PHE A 225 18.58 3.22 -20.64
C PHE A 225 19.50 3.98 -19.68
N LEU A 226 19.25 3.88 -18.37
CA LEU A 226 20.07 4.52 -17.35
C LEU A 226 21.54 4.08 -17.42
N ASP A 227 21.80 2.79 -17.65
CA ASP A 227 23.15 2.27 -17.86
C ASP A 227 23.79 2.85 -19.12
N SER A 228 23.05 2.89 -20.24
CA SER A 228 23.53 3.48 -21.50
C SER A 228 23.86 4.97 -21.38
N GLN A 229 23.18 5.68 -20.47
CA GLN A 229 23.45 7.08 -20.14
C GLN A 229 24.54 7.23 -19.06
N GLY A 230 25.11 6.14 -18.54
CA GLY A 230 26.18 6.17 -17.55
C GLY A 230 25.73 6.52 -16.12
N PHE A 231 24.46 6.34 -15.77
CA PHE A 231 24.01 6.57 -14.39
C PHE A 231 24.61 5.54 -13.43
N ARG A 232 25.11 6.03 -12.29
CA ARG A 232 25.60 5.21 -11.19
C ARG A 232 25.02 5.75 -9.89
N PHE A 233 24.16 4.97 -9.25
CA PHE A 233 23.44 5.36 -8.05
C PHE A 233 24.07 4.73 -6.81
N HIS A 234 25.14 5.35 -6.31
CA HIS A 234 25.93 4.81 -5.20
C HIS A 234 25.29 4.95 -3.81
N ASN A 235 24.23 5.75 -3.65
CA ASN A 235 23.63 6.03 -2.34
C ASN A 235 22.24 5.41 -2.16
N ILE A 236 21.74 4.68 -3.16
CA ILE A 236 20.42 4.05 -3.09
C ILE A 236 20.42 2.94 -2.03
N ARG A 237 19.51 3.09 -1.07
CA ARG A 237 19.24 2.14 0.01
C ARG A 237 17.86 1.51 -0.11
N SER A 238 16.97 2.14 -0.87
CA SER A 238 15.61 1.69 -1.12
C SER A 238 15.32 1.71 -2.62
N LEU A 239 15.05 0.55 -3.20
CA LEU A 239 14.71 0.40 -4.61
C LEU A 239 13.36 -0.29 -4.79
N LYS A 240 12.51 0.28 -5.64
CA LYS A 240 11.29 -0.36 -6.14
C LYS A 240 11.28 -0.44 -7.66
N PHE A 241 10.92 -1.59 -8.22
CA PHE A 241 10.79 -1.77 -9.66
C PHE A 241 9.79 -2.89 -10.01
N ASN A 242 9.33 -2.95 -11.26
CA ASN A 242 8.57 -4.07 -11.81
C ASN A 242 9.34 -4.81 -12.92
N HIS A 243 9.25 -6.14 -12.93
CA HIS A 243 9.80 -7.00 -13.97
C HIS A 243 8.74 -8.00 -14.45
N ILE A 244 8.42 -7.93 -15.75
CA ILE A 244 7.47 -8.81 -16.40
C ILE A 244 8.14 -9.38 -17.64
N HIS A 245 8.21 -10.70 -17.74
CA HIS A 245 8.52 -11.34 -19.01
C HIS A 245 7.23 -11.47 -19.84
N GLN A 246 7.13 -10.66 -20.91
CA GLN A 246 6.03 -10.69 -21.88
C GLN A 246 6.53 -11.21 -23.23
N LEU A 247 5.81 -12.16 -23.82
CA LEU A 247 5.93 -12.51 -25.24
C LEU A 247 5.25 -11.40 -26.04
N SER A 248 6.00 -10.52 -26.68
CA SER A 248 5.34 -9.56 -27.58
C SER A 248 4.99 -10.23 -28.91
N ASP A 249 3.78 -9.95 -29.40
CA ASP A 249 3.37 -10.20 -30.79
C ASP A 249 4.06 -9.27 -31.81
N LYS A 250 4.86 -8.29 -31.36
CA LYS A 250 5.57 -7.35 -32.23
C LYS A 250 7.04 -7.74 -32.29
N LYS A 251 7.52 -8.12 -33.48
CA LYS A 251 8.93 -8.40 -33.86
C LYS A 251 9.98 -7.37 -33.37
N THR A 252 10.17 -7.29 -32.07
CA THR A 252 11.26 -6.63 -31.38
C THR A 252 11.73 -7.71 -30.42
N SER A 253 12.89 -8.27 -30.73
CA SER A 253 13.59 -9.24 -29.90
C SER A 253 13.71 -8.68 -28.50
N PHE A 254 12.84 -9.12 -27.60
CA PHE A 254 13.00 -8.83 -26.17
C PHE A 254 14.19 -9.66 -25.70
N GLN A 255 15.37 -9.02 -25.67
CA GLN A 255 16.52 -9.56 -24.96
C GLN A 255 16.11 -9.63 -23.49
N GLU A 256 16.26 -10.80 -22.89
CA GLU A 256 16.24 -10.97 -21.43
C GLU A 256 17.16 -9.89 -20.86
N VAL A 257 16.60 -8.97 -20.07
CA VAL A 257 17.41 -7.94 -19.43
C VAL A 257 18.24 -8.64 -18.38
N ASP A 258 19.52 -8.85 -18.71
CA ASP A 258 20.49 -9.44 -17.80
C ASP A 258 20.61 -8.57 -16.55
N ILE A 259 20.76 -9.22 -15.40
CA ILE A 259 20.97 -8.57 -14.11
C ILE A 259 22.21 -7.68 -14.13
N ASP A 260 23.15 -7.94 -15.03
CA ASP A 260 24.35 -7.17 -15.27
C ASP A 260 24.08 -5.66 -15.45
N HIS A 261 23.02 -5.27 -16.17
CA HIS A 261 22.66 -3.85 -16.32
C HIS A 261 22.20 -3.22 -15.01
N ILE A 262 21.49 -3.98 -14.18
CA ILE A 262 21.00 -3.45 -12.90
C ILE A 262 22.17 -3.37 -11.89
N ASN A 263 23.04 -4.38 -11.90
CA ASN A 263 24.26 -4.44 -11.10
C ASN A 263 25.27 -3.34 -11.46
N SER A 264 25.31 -2.90 -12.72
CA SER A 264 26.20 -1.81 -13.15
C SER A 264 25.74 -0.45 -12.61
N ILE A 265 24.44 -0.27 -12.39
CA ILE A 265 23.83 0.99 -11.95
C ILE A 265 23.75 1.08 -10.42
N PHE A 266 23.39 -0.02 -9.75
CA PHE A 266 23.10 -0.07 -8.33
C PHE A 266 24.07 -0.98 -7.59
N ASN A 267 24.50 -0.55 -6.41
CA ASN A 267 25.17 -1.44 -5.47
C ASN A 267 24.12 -2.17 -4.62
N PHE A 268 23.70 -3.37 -5.04
CA PHE A 268 22.74 -4.18 -4.28
C PHE A 268 23.23 -4.61 -2.90
N GLY A 269 24.54 -4.68 -2.69
CA GLY A 269 25.14 -5.11 -1.42
C GLY A 269 24.78 -4.20 -0.24
N GLN A 270 24.46 -2.92 -0.49
CA GLN A 270 24.04 -1.95 0.53
C GLN A 270 22.53 -1.70 0.55
N LEU A 271 21.77 -2.34 -0.34
CA LEU A 271 20.33 -2.15 -0.40
C LEU A 271 19.69 -2.71 0.87
N THR A 272 18.89 -1.88 1.54
CA THR A 272 18.21 -2.24 2.80
C THR A 272 16.74 -2.53 2.58
N HIS A 273 16.10 -1.82 1.63
CA HIS A 273 14.70 -2.00 1.28
C HIS A 273 14.58 -2.31 -0.21
N LEU A 274 13.89 -3.41 -0.54
CA LEU A 274 13.61 -3.81 -1.90
C LEU A 274 12.12 -4.10 -2.02
N GLU A 275 11.45 -3.50 -2.99
CA GLU A 275 10.12 -3.96 -3.41
C GLU A 275 10.12 -4.26 -4.90
N MET A 276 9.66 -5.46 -5.28
CA MET A 276 9.60 -5.87 -6.66
C MET A 276 8.22 -6.40 -7.04
N GLU A 277 7.71 -5.94 -8.17
CA GLU A 277 6.52 -6.52 -8.80
C GLU A 277 6.95 -7.44 -9.94
N VAL A 278 6.80 -8.75 -9.74
CA VAL A 278 7.41 -9.78 -10.60
C VAL A 278 6.39 -10.80 -11.10
N GLY A 279 6.54 -11.23 -12.35
CA GLY A 279 5.73 -12.28 -12.96
C GLY A 279 6.24 -12.72 -14.33
N CYS A 280 5.74 -13.87 -14.80
CA CYS A 280 6.00 -14.39 -16.14
C CYS A 280 4.69 -14.78 -16.81
N GLU A 281 4.48 -14.32 -18.05
CA GLU A 281 3.28 -14.67 -18.83
C GLU A 281 3.43 -15.99 -19.59
N ASN A 282 4.60 -16.62 -19.59
CA ASN A 282 4.82 -17.87 -20.32
C ASN A 282 4.73 -19.10 -19.40
N ASN A 283 3.89 -20.08 -19.76
CA ASN A 283 3.73 -21.30 -18.95
C ASN A 283 4.99 -22.16 -19.06
N GLY A 284 5.52 -22.61 -17.92
CA GLY A 284 6.72 -23.46 -17.88
C GLY A 284 8.03 -22.72 -18.18
N CYS A 285 8.01 -21.39 -18.21
CA CYS A 285 9.22 -20.58 -18.34
C CYS A 285 9.95 -20.47 -16.98
N VAL A 286 11.28 -20.57 -17.01
CA VAL A 286 12.14 -20.52 -15.82
C VAL A 286 12.76 -19.13 -15.59
N CYS A 287 12.48 -18.15 -16.45
CA CYS A 287 13.14 -16.84 -16.43
C CYS A 287 12.98 -16.10 -15.09
N LEU A 288 11.82 -16.27 -14.43
CA LEU A 288 11.57 -15.65 -13.13
C LEU A 288 12.49 -16.26 -12.07
N ASP A 289 12.62 -17.59 -12.06
CA ASP A 289 13.51 -18.31 -11.14
C ASP A 289 14.97 -17.91 -11.41
N GLU A 290 15.40 -17.88 -12.67
CA GLU A 290 16.76 -17.48 -13.06
C GLU A 290 17.08 -16.04 -12.65
N PHE A 291 16.20 -15.08 -12.95
CA PHE A 291 16.36 -13.68 -12.55
C PHE A 291 16.48 -13.53 -11.03
N LEU A 292 15.58 -14.15 -10.28
CA LEU A 292 15.56 -14.06 -8.83
C LEU A 292 16.78 -14.74 -8.21
N MET A 293 17.18 -15.91 -8.71
CA MET A 293 18.35 -16.63 -8.23
C MET A 293 19.66 -15.92 -8.57
N ALA A 294 19.73 -15.19 -9.69
CA ALA A 294 20.84 -14.31 -10.00
C ALA A 294 20.91 -13.07 -9.08
N LEU A 295 19.75 -12.52 -8.69
CA LEU A 295 19.65 -11.36 -7.82
C LEU A 295 19.96 -11.68 -6.35
N SER A 296 19.45 -12.80 -5.84
CA SER A 296 19.51 -13.16 -4.42
C SER A 296 20.89 -13.02 -3.77
N PRO A 297 22.03 -13.46 -4.36
CA PRO A 297 23.33 -13.45 -3.68
C PRO A 297 23.92 -12.05 -3.54
N THR A 298 23.37 -11.07 -4.26
CA THR A 298 23.82 -9.67 -4.23
C THR A 298 23.23 -8.88 -3.05
N LEU A 299 22.12 -9.36 -2.46
CA LEU A 299 21.29 -8.65 -1.47
C LEU A 299 21.78 -8.84 -0.02
N ARG A 300 23.03 -8.46 0.28
CA ARG A 300 23.69 -8.78 1.57
C ARG A 300 23.17 -8.00 2.79
N SER A 301 22.59 -6.82 2.58
CA SER A 301 22.17 -5.90 3.65
C SER A 301 20.65 -5.75 3.75
N LEU A 302 19.88 -6.60 3.05
CA LEU A 302 18.45 -6.45 2.94
C LEU A 302 17.76 -6.68 4.29
N ASN A 303 16.98 -5.69 4.74
CA ASN A 303 16.20 -5.76 5.98
C ASN A 303 14.69 -5.75 5.72
N SER A 304 14.25 -5.28 4.55
CA SER A 304 12.84 -5.17 4.19
C SER A 304 12.65 -5.60 2.75
N LEU A 305 11.79 -6.58 2.54
CA LEU A 305 11.47 -7.14 1.23
C LEU A 305 9.96 -7.07 0.97
N GLY A 306 9.59 -6.48 -0.16
CA GLY A 306 8.25 -6.54 -0.72
C GLY A 306 8.25 -7.31 -2.04
N VAL A 307 7.36 -8.27 -2.18
CA VAL A 307 7.18 -9.02 -3.42
C VAL A 307 5.71 -8.99 -3.81
N ARG A 308 5.45 -8.50 -5.03
CA ARG A 308 4.10 -8.36 -5.58
C ARG A 308 3.98 -9.24 -6.82
N GLN A 309 2.94 -10.07 -6.86
CA GLN A 309 2.64 -10.88 -8.03
C GLN A 309 2.08 -9.97 -9.13
N ASN A 310 2.82 -9.88 -10.23
CA ASN A 310 2.34 -9.17 -11.42
C ASN A 310 1.26 -10.02 -12.14
N PRO A 311 0.21 -9.43 -12.75
CA PRO A 311 -0.75 -10.17 -13.55
C PRO A 311 -0.10 -11.01 -14.64
N SER A 312 -0.19 -12.33 -14.55
CA SER A 312 -0.04 -13.21 -15.69
C SER A 312 -1.40 -13.81 -16.06
N LYS A 313 -1.82 -13.58 -17.31
CA LYS A 313 -2.98 -14.18 -17.99
C LYS A 313 -4.38 -13.78 -17.50
N LYS A 314 -5.35 -13.94 -18.41
CA LYS A 314 -6.79 -13.67 -18.18
C LYS A 314 -7.46 -14.71 -17.26
N ASN A 315 -6.89 -15.90 -17.13
CA ASN A 315 -7.43 -16.99 -16.32
C ASN A 315 -6.50 -17.27 -15.15
N HIS A 316 -7.02 -17.12 -13.94
CA HIS A 316 -6.31 -17.40 -12.70
C HIS A 316 -6.36 -18.91 -12.41
N SER A 317 -5.21 -19.56 -12.29
CA SER A 317 -5.13 -20.97 -11.91
C SER A 317 -4.23 -21.18 -10.69
N HIS A 318 -4.59 -22.17 -9.87
CA HIS A 318 -3.76 -22.56 -8.73
C HIS A 318 -2.32 -22.88 -9.13
N TYR A 319 -2.12 -23.56 -10.25
CA TYR A 319 -0.78 -23.96 -10.70
C TYR A 319 0.13 -22.74 -10.91
N SER A 320 -0.36 -21.67 -11.54
CA SER A 320 0.43 -20.45 -11.73
C SER A 320 0.79 -19.77 -10.40
N ASP A 321 -0.14 -19.78 -9.45
CA ASP A 321 0.08 -19.23 -8.11
C ASP A 321 1.12 -20.03 -7.33
N GLU A 322 1.04 -21.36 -7.36
CA GLU A 322 1.99 -22.24 -6.68
C GLU A 322 3.40 -22.10 -7.27
N GLN A 323 3.53 -22.04 -8.59
CA GLN A 323 4.84 -21.83 -9.23
C GLN A 323 5.46 -20.49 -8.83
N TRP A 324 4.64 -19.42 -8.78
CA TRP A 324 5.11 -18.13 -8.29
C TRP A 324 5.56 -18.22 -6.82
N ASP A 325 4.74 -18.81 -5.94
CA ASP A 325 5.08 -19.00 -4.53
C ASP A 325 6.39 -19.78 -4.36
N LEU A 326 6.61 -20.83 -5.17
CA LEU A 326 7.85 -21.62 -5.15
C LEU A 326 9.08 -20.78 -5.52
N SER A 327 9.03 -20.02 -6.61
CA SER A 327 10.14 -19.14 -7.00
C SER A 327 10.40 -18.04 -5.96
N ILE A 328 9.34 -17.46 -5.38
CA ILE A 328 9.50 -16.44 -4.33
C ILE A 328 10.07 -17.04 -3.05
N CYS A 329 9.60 -18.22 -2.61
CA CYS A 329 10.13 -18.87 -1.41
C CYS A 329 11.61 -19.26 -1.59
N LYS A 330 11.97 -19.84 -2.75
CA LYS A 330 13.38 -20.13 -3.08
C LYS A 330 14.25 -18.88 -3.07
N PHE A 331 13.76 -17.80 -3.69
CA PHE A 331 14.43 -16.51 -3.72
C PHE A 331 14.71 -16.00 -2.31
N ILE A 332 13.67 -15.91 -1.47
CA ILE A 332 13.77 -15.41 -0.09
C ILE A 332 14.81 -16.21 0.69
N LEU A 333 14.72 -17.55 0.64
CA LEU A 333 15.64 -18.43 1.36
C LEU A 333 17.08 -18.39 0.84
N SER A 334 17.28 -17.90 -0.40
CA SER A 334 18.60 -17.75 -1.02
C SER A 334 19.24 -16.39 -0.75
N ILE A 335 18.53 -15.45 -0.13
CA ILE A 335 19.11 -14.16 0.27
C ILE A 335 20.13 -14.38 1.41
N PRO A 336 21.35 -13.85 1.29
CA PRO A 336 22.36 -14.00 2.34
C PRO A 336 21.90 -13.45 3.69
N ASN A 337 22.08 -14.25 4.75
CA ASN A 337 21.72 -13.88 6.13
C ASN A 337 20.25 -13.51 6.31
N VAL A 338 19.35 -14.04 5.47
CA VAL A 338 17.91 -13.74 5.55
C VAL A 338 17.31 -14.05 6.93
N ASP A 339 17.84 -15.09 7.58
CA ASP A 339 17.44 -15.56 8.89
C ASP A 339 17.69 -14.55 10.01
N SER A 340 18.69 -13.67 9.85
CA SER A 340 19.15 -12.72 10.86
C SER A 340 18.97 -11.25 10.48
N ASN A 341 18.89 -10.94 9.18
CA ASN A 341 18.79 -9.56 8.69
C ASN A 341 17.37 -9.13 8.31
N LEU A 342 16.52 -10.04 7.78
CA LEU A 342 15.21 -9.67 7.26
C LEU A 342 14.23 -9.40 8.39
N LYS A 343 13.78 -8.15 8.51
CA LYS A 343 12.86 -7.66 9.56
C LYS A 343 11.46 -7.37 9.05
N CYS A 344 11.30 -7.08 7.77
CA CYS A 344 9.99 -6.82 7.17
C CYS A 344 9.83 -7.64 5.89
N LEU A 345 8.73 -8.39 5.79
CA LEU A 345 8.35 -9.14 4.61
C LEU A 345 6.94 -8.76 4.22
N SER A 346 6.77 -8.30 2.98
CA SER A 346 5.48 -8.10 2.35
C SER A 346 5.33 -9.03 1.16
N VAL A 347 4.24 -9.80 1.14
CA VAL A 347 3.88 -10.68 0.02
C VAL A 347 2.47 -10.34 -0.42
N ARG A 348 2.34 -9.80 -1.64
CA ARG A 348 1.05 -9.49 -2.24
C ARG A 348 0.79 -10.39 -3.44
N HIS A 349 -0.07 -11.37 -3.25
CA HIS A 349 -0.67 -12.14 -4.33
C HIS A 349 -1.62 -11.30 -5.17
N ARG A 350 -1.93 -11.80 -6.38
CA ARG A 350 -2.98 -11.29 -7.24
C ARG A 350 -4.09 -12.34 -7.44
N PRO A 351 -4.88 -12.61 -6.37
CA PRO A 351 -5.97 -13.58 -6.42
C PRO A 351 -7.11 -13.10 -7.34
N PRO A 352 -8.02 -14.00 -7.75
CA PRO A 352 -9.13 -13.64 -8.61
C PRO A 352 -10.06 -12.67 -7.86
N TYR A 353 -10.48 -11.62 -8.56
CA TYR A 353 -11.26 -10.53 -7.97
C TYR A 353 -12.53 -11.02 -7.25
N ASN A 354 -13.18 -12.04 -7.80
CA ASN A 354 -14.43 -12.62 -7.32
C ASN A 354 -14.25 -13.97 -6.64
N GLY A 355 -13.02 -14.38 -6.34
CA GLY A 355 -12.74 -15.67 -5.66
C GLY A 355 -12.90 -16.90 -6.56
N ILE A 356 -13.16 -16.74 -7.86
CA ILE A 356 -13.29 -17.88 -8.79
C ILE A 356 -11.94 -18.12 -9.47
N GLY A 357 -11.34 -19.28 -9.22
CA GLY A 357 -10.10 -19.73 -9.85
C GLY A 357 -10.17 -21.15 -10.38
N GLU A 358 -9.34 -21.47 -11.36
CA GLU A 358 -9.18 -22.82 -11.90
C GLU A 358 -8.33 -23.70 -10.96
N ASP A 359 -8.67 -25.00 -10.86
CA ASP A 359 -7.95 -26.00 -10.05
C ASP A 359 -7.83 -25.67 -8.54
N THR A 360 -8.83 -25.01 -7.97
CA THR A 360 -8.87 -24.52 -6.58
C THR A 360 -9.40 -25.55 -5.58
N VAL A 361 -8.86 -26.77 -5.61
CA VAL A 361 -9.24 -27.86 -4.70
C VAL A 361 -8.48 -27.83 -3.37
N GLU A 362 -8.98 -28.50 -2.33
CA GLU A 362 -8.39 -28.52 -0.99
C GLU A 362 -6.92 -29.00 -0.97
N GLY A 363 -6.62 -30.09 -1.68
CA GLY A 363 -5.25 -30.62 -1.74
C GLY A 363 -4.23 -29.61 -2.27
N ASN A 364 -4.66 -28.75 -3.20
CA ASN A 364 -3.85 -27.69 -3.77
C ASN A 364 -3.61 -26.54 -2.78
N TYR A 365 -4.62 -26.18 -1.98
CA TYR A 365 -4.41 -25.27 -0.85
C TYR A 365 -3.42 -25.84 0.16
N ILE A 366 -3.58 -27.11 0.56
CA ILE A 366 -2.70 -27.75 1.56
C ILE A 366 -1.23 -27.71 1.09
N ARG A 367 -0.98 -27.90 -0.21
CA ARG A 367 0.38 -27.79 -0.77
C ARG A 367 0.97 -26.39 -0.61
N ARG A 368 0.22 -25.34 -0.96
CA ARG A 368 0.67 -23.95 -0.73
C ARG A 368 0.86 -23.65 0.75
N ARG A 369 -0.05 -24.12 1.60
CA ARG A 369 0.06 -23.96 3.06
C ARG A 369 1.37 -24.57 3.56
N ARG A 370 1.67 -25.81 3.19
CA ARG A 370 2.92 -26.51 3.54
C ARG A 370 4.16 -25.75 3.09
N LEU A 371 4.15 -25.18 1.89
CA LEU A 371 5.26 -24.37 1.39
C LEU A 371 5.59 -23.20 2.34
N PHE A 372 4.57 -22.47 2.81
CA PHE A 372 4.78 -21.39 3.79
C PHE A 372 5.07 -21.92 5.20
N GLU A 373 4.49 -23.05 5.61
CA GLU A 373 4.84 -23.73 6.88
C GLU A 373 6.32 -24.12 6.93
N GLU A 374 6.93 -24.48 5.79
CA GLU A 374 8.35 -24.80 5.67
C GLU A 374 9.24 -23.55 5.59
N MET A 375 8.79 -22.50 4.89
CA MET A 375 9.59 -21.29 4.66
C MET A 375 9.66 -20.37 5.90
N LEU A 376 8.53 -20.10 6.56
CA LEU A 376 8.46 -19.12 7.65
C LEU A 376 9.42 -19.38 8.82
N PRO A 377 9.64 -20.63 9.29
CA PRO A 377 10.59 -20.90 10.38
C PRO A 377 12.04 -20.47 10.12
N HIS A 378 12.41 -20.23 8.86
CA HIS A 378 13.73 -19.70 8.50
C HIS A 378 13.87 -18.19 8.72
N LEU A 379 12.77 -17.46 8.96
CA LEU A 379 12.75 -15.99 9.08
C LEU A 379 12.67 -15.53 10.54
N GLN A 380 13.56 -16.03 11.40
CA GLN A 380 13.43 -15.90 12.85
C GLN A 380 13.46 -14.46 13.38
N TYR A 381 14.10 -13.54 12.66
CA TYR A 381 14.24 -12.13 13.00
C TYR A 381 13.17 -11.23 12.36
N LEU A 382 12.17 -11.81 11.69
CA LEU A 382 11.09 -11.06 11.07
C LEU A 382 10.23 -10.36 12.13
N GLU A 383 10.18 -9.03 12.08
CA GLU A 383 9.43 -8.18 13.01
C GLU A 383 8.05 -7.77 12.43
N LYS A 384 7.96 -7.63 11.10
CA LYS A 384 6.75 -7.21 10.37
C LYS A 384 6.40 -8.23 9.28
N LEU A 385 5.17 -8.74 9.29
CA LEU A 385 4.62 -9.58 8.22
C LEU A 385 3.41 -8.89 7.56
N ILE A 386 3.47 -8.67 6.26
CA ILE A 386 2.46 -7.93 5.51
C ILE A 386 1.92 -8.82 4.38
N VAL A 387 0.64 -9.22 4.49
CA VAL A 387 -0.05 -10.05 3.48
C VAL A 387 -1.36 -9.37 3.10
N PRO A 388 -1.33 -8.35 2.22
CA PRO A 388 -2.46 -7.45 1.98
C PRO A 388 -3.68 -8.11 1.34
N LYS A 389 -3.53 -9.33 0.81
CA LYS A 389 -4.53 -10.03 0.01
C LYS A 389 -4.87 -11.44 0.53
N MET A 390 -4.47 -11.77 1.76
CA MET A 390 -4.63 -13.11 2.36
C MET A 390 -6.05 -13.71 2.22
N LEU A 391 -7.11 -12.98 2.57
CA LEU A 391 -8.50 -13.43 2.52
C LEU A 391 -8.93 -13.68 1.10
N GLN A 392 -8.48 -12.84 0.16
CA GLN A 392 -8.79 -13.02 -1.25
C GLN A 392 -8.07 -14.27 -1.80
N SER A 393 -6.82 -14.51 -1.40
CA SER A 393 -6.08 -15.74 -1.75
C SER A 393 -6.76 -16.99 -1.18
N VAL A 394 -7.20 -16.95 0.07
CA VAL A 394 -7.92 -18.06 0.72
C VAL A 394 -9.31 -18.25 0.12
N SER A 395 -10.00 -17.17 -0.29
CA SER A 395 -11.35 -17.22 -0.86
C SER A 395 -11.45 -17.94 -2.19
N ALA A 396 -10.32 -18.17 -2.86
CA ALA A 396 -10.29 -19.01 -4.05
C ALA A 396 -10.63 -20.48 -3.75
N TYR A 397 -10.44 -20.93 -2.51
CA TYR A 397 -10.65 -22.31 -2.08
C TYR A 397 -11.94 -22.46 -1.29
N GLU A 398 -12.97 -23.00 -1.94
CA GLU A 398 -14.34 -23.04 -1.42
C GLU A 398 -14.44 -23.69 -0.03
N ILE A 399 -13.80 -24.84 0.17
CA ILE A 399 -13.84 -25.58 1.44
C ILE A 399 -13.40 -24.69 2.62
N LEU A 400 -12.41 -23.82 2.45
CA LEU A 400 -11.91 -22.98 3.54
C LEU A 400 -12.86 -21.86 3.92
N VAL A 401 -13.50 -21.25 2.92
CA VAL A 401 -14.47 -20.16 3.18
C VAL A 401 -15.81 -20.70 3.63
N CYS A 402 -16.19 -21.91 3.19
CA CYS A 402 -17.26 -22.68 3.79
C CYS A 402 -16.96 -23.00 5.27
N ASP A 403 -15.73 -23.41 5.57
CA ASP A 403 -15.31 -23.64 6.95
C ASP A 403 -15.34 -22.36 7.77
N LEU A 404 -14.92 -21.21 7.25
CA LEU A 404 -15.08 -19.92 7.92
C LEU A 404 -16.55 -19.66 8.27
N LEU A 405 -17.45 -19.82 7.28
CA LEU A 405 -18.87 -19.49 7.41
C LEU A 405 -19.63 -20.44 8.34
N TRP A 406 -19.45 -21.74 8.19
CA TRP A 406 -20.28 -22.74 8.86
C TRP A 406 -19.56 -23.46 10.00
N ASN A 407 -18.23 -23.61 9.93
CA ASN A 407 -17.43 -24.37 10.90
C ASN A 407 -16.42 -23.51 11.68
N GLY A 408 -16.47 -22.19 11.51
CA GLY A 408 -15.48 -21.26 12.05
C GLY A 408 -15.62 -21.04 13.55
N CYS A 409 -15.16 -19.88 14.01
CA CYS A 409 -15.19 -19.52 15.43
C CYS A 409 -16.60 -19.68 16.02
N LYS A 410 -16.71 -20.40 17.15
CA LYS A 410 -17.98 -20.67 17.84
C LYS A 410 -18.22 -19.75 19.05
N CYS A 411 -17.58 -18.59 19.09
CA CYS A 411 -17.84 -17.60 20.13
C CYS A 411 -19.26 -16.99 19.97
N SER A 412 -19.76 -16.34 21.02
CA SER A 412 -21.11 -15.74 21.02
C SER A 412 -21.34 -14.76 19.87
N HIS A 413 -20.32 -13.98 19.52
CA HIS A 413 -20.37 -13.05 18.38
C HIS A 413 -20.53 -13.79 17.04
N CYS A 414 -19.64 -14.73 16.74
CA CYS A 414 -19.67 -15.44 15.45
C CYS A 414 -20.89 -16.35 15.29
N ASN A 415 -21.33 -17.03 16.36
CA ASN A 415 -22.57 -17.82 16.34
C ASN A 415 -23.82 -16.97 16.06
N HIS A 416 -23.79 -15.68 16.39
CA HIS A 416 -24.89 -14.76 16.10
C HIS A 416 -24.83 -14.22 14.67
N PHE A 417 -23.66 -13.78 14.21
CA PHE A 417 -23.54 -13.06 12.94
C PHE A 417 -23.31 -13.95 11.71
N LEU A 418 -22.60 -15.08 11.82
CA LEU A 418 -22.35 -15.96 10.67
C LEU A 418 -23.64 -16.51 10.03
N PRO A 419 -24.68 -16.93 10.78
CA PRO A 419 -25.96 -17.33 10.18
C PRO A 419 -26.67 -16.21 9.42
N ILE A 420 -26.54 -14.96 9.88
CA ILE A 420 -27.10 -13.78 9.20
C ILE A 420 -26.38 -13.56 7.86
N ILE A 421 -25.06 -13.76 7.83
CA ILE A 421 -24.26 -13.66 6.60
C ILE A 421 -24.57 -14.80 5.62
N ASP A 422 -24.84 -16.00 6.14
CA ASP A 422 -25.30 -17.14 5.35
C ASP A 422 -26.66 -16.85 4.69
N GLU A 423 -27.62 -16.31 5.46
CA GLU A 423 -28.92 -15.87 4.94
C GLU A 423 -28.77 -14.79 3.86
N TYR A 424 -27.84 -13.85 4.03
CA TYR A 424 -27.52 -12.88 2.98
C TYR A 424 -27.13 -13.58 1.67
N MET A 425 -26.18 -14.52 1.72
CA MET A 425 -25.75 -15.23 0.51
C MET A 425 -26.88 -16.02 -0.16
N MET A 426 -27.70 -16.71 0.64
CA MET A 426 -28.85 -17.48 0.13
C MET A 426 -29.88 -16.62 -0.59
N ASN A 427 -29.90 -15.31 -0.34
CA ASN A 427 -30.88 -14.38 -0.91
C ASN A 427 -30.30 -13.43 -1.98
N HIS A 428 -29.02 -13.58 -2.36
CA HIS A 428 -28.34 -12.71 -3.32
C HIS A 428 -27.73 -13.47 -4.49
N GLN A 429 -27.70 -12.81 -5.64
CA GLN A 429 -27.15 -13.28 -6.89
C GLN A 429 -26.10 -12.30 -7.41
N ILE A 430 -25.10 -12.82 -8.11
CA ILE A 430 -24.04 -12.06 -8.77
C ILE A 430 -24.11 -12.21 -10.28
N ARG A 431 -23.78 -11.15 -11.02
CA ARG A 431 -23.73 -11.22 -12.48
C ARG A 431 -22.39 -11.77 -12.94
N GLN A 432 -22.39 -13.01 -13.43
CA GLN A 432 -21.21 -13.60 -14.06
C GLN A 432 -20.88 -12.87 -15.36
N ARG A 433 -19.77 -12.13 -15.38
CA ARG A 433 -19.34 -11.33 -16.56
C ARG A 433 -19.24 -12.16 -17.83
N ASN A 434 -18.74 -13.39 -17.71
CA ASN A 434 -18.50 -14.28 -18.86
C ASN A 434 -19.81 -14.87 -19.42
N ARG A 435 -20.82 -15.07 -18.57
CA ARG A 435 -22.10 -15.71 -18.95
C ARG A 435 -23.23 -14.71 -19.15
N GLN A 436 -23.05 -13.46 -18.74
CA GLN A 436 -24.05 -12.39 -18.72
C GLN A 436 -25.36 -12.80 -18.02
N LYS A 437 -25.28 -13.68 -17.02
CA LYS A 437 -26.42 -14.17 -16.23
C LYS A 437 -26.15 -13.96 -14.75
N HIS A 438 -27.23 -13.83 -13.99
CA HIS A 438 -27.18 -13.86 -12.53
C HIS A 438 -27.14 -15.31 -12.06
N GLU A 439 -26.20 -15.59 -11.17
CA GLU A 439 -26.03 -16.87 -10.49
C GLU A 439 -25.98 -16.62 -8.99
N ASP A 440 -26.37 -17.61 -8.20
CA ASP A 440 -26.40 -17.47 -6.75
C ASP A 440 -25.00 -17.17 -6.19
N MET A 441 -24.94 -16.33 -5.16
CA MET A 441 -23.67 -15.95 -4.55
C MET A 441 -23.05 -17.14 -3.80
N LEU A 442 -21.80 -17.46 -4.14
CA LEU A 442 -21.01 -18.48 -3.44
C LEU A 442 -20.18 -17.87 -2.30
N PRO A 443 -19.76 -18.68 -1.29
CA PRO A 443 -18.84 -18.24 -0.25
C PRO A 443 -17.57 -17.59 -0.82
N ASN A 444 -17.02 -18.15 -1.89
CA ASN A 444 -15.85 -17.61 -2.59
C ASN A 444 -16.07 -16.16 -3.00
N ASN A 445 -17.24 -15.85 -3.57
CA ASN A 445 -17.55 -14.51 -4.03
C ASN A 445 -17.66 -13.56 -2.85
N LEU A 446 -18.42 -13.92 -1.83
CA LEU A 446 -18.59 -13.11 -0.63
C LEU A 446 -17.22 -12.75 -0.03
N PHE A 447 -16.40 -13.76 0.30
CA PHE A 447 -15.14 -13.51 1.01
C PHE A 447 -14.07 -12.87 0.12
N ALA A 448 -14.13 -13.04 -1.21
CA ALA A 448 -13.30 -12.27 -2.13
C ALA A 448 -13.64 -10.78 -2.11
N TYR A 449 -14.93 -10.44 -2.09
CA TYR A 449 -15.38 -9.04 -2.00
C TYR A 449 -15.10 -8.46 -0.61
N VAL A 450 -15.29 -9.23 0.47
CA VAL A 450 -14.89 -8.83 1.83
C VAL A 450 -13.40 -8.56 1.90
N GLY A 451 -12.57 -9.43 1.33
CA GLY A 451 -11.11 -9.22 1.26
C GLY A 451 -10.73 -7.99 0.44
N ASN A 452 -11.46 -7.71 -0.65
CA ASN A 452 -11.28 -6.48 -1.41
C ASN A 452 -11.64 -5.23 -0.58
N ALA A 453 -12.78 -5.27 0.11
CA ALA A 453 -13.27 -4.19 0.95
C ALA A 453 -12.33 -3.92 2.13
N LEU A 454 -11.86 -4.95 2.82
CA LEU A 454 -10.87 -4.82 3.89
C LEU A 454 -9.56 -4.22 3.36
N ALA A 455 -9.14 -4.58 2.15
CA ALA A 455 -7.96 -4.00 1.52
C ALA A 455 -8.10 -2.50 1.16
N ARG A 456 -9.32 -1.93 1.17
CA ARG A 456 -9.53 -0.48 1.04
C ARG A 456 -9.23 0.29 2.33
N ARG A 457 -8.94 -0.40 3.43
CA ARG A 457 -8.39 0.23 4.65
C ARG A 457 -6.96 0.70 4.47
N PHE A 458 -6.25 0.19 3.46
CA PHE A 458 -4.90 0.63 3.13
C PHE A 458 -4.93 1.98 2.39
N PRO A 459 -3.88 2.83 2.53
CA PRO A 459 -3.67 3.91 1.57
C PRO A 459 -3.62 3.33 0.15
N LYS A 460 -4.41 3.88 -0.78
CA LYS A 460 -4.50 3.36 -2.15
C LYS A 460 -3.13 3.37 -2.85
N ASP A 461 -2.36 4.44 -2.60
CA ASP A 461 -1.04 4.66 -3.19
C ASP A 461 0.03 4.82 -2.11
N SER A 462 0.13 3.89 -1.15
CA SER A 462 1.30 3.85 -0.23
C SER A 462 2.63 3.79 -0.99
N GLY A 463 2.61 3.57 -2.31
CA GLY A 463 3.75 3.48 -3.19
C GLY A 463 4.51 2.18 -2.98
N TRP A 464 4.60 1.71 -1.74
CA TRP A 464 5.33 0.56 -1.25
C TRP A 464 4.43 -0.21 -0.27
N ASP A 465 4.32 -1.53 -0.47
CA ASP A 465 3.56 -2.40 0.43
C ASP A 465 4.28 -2.58 1.78
N ILE A 466 5.61 -2.54 1.79
CA ILE A 466 6.40 -2.64 3.03
C ILE A 466 6.13 -1.49 4.01
N GLU A 467 5.59 -0.37 3.52
CA GLU A 467 5.22 0.83 4.30
C GLU A 467 3.76 0.78 4.81
N LEU A 468 2.97 -0.25 4.47
CA LEU A 468 1.53 -0.30 4.84
C LEU A 468 1.28 -0.27 6.34
N LEU A 469 2.20 -0.81 7.14
CA LEU A 469 2.11 -0.81 8.60
C LEU A 469 2.59 0.50 9.23
N ASP A 470 3.07 1.46 8.43
CA ASP A 470 3.52 2.77 8.90
C ASP A 470 2.44 3.86 8.72
N ALA A 471 1.29 3.50 8.13
CA ALA A 471 0.14 4.39 7.94
C ALA A 471 -1.09 3.92 8.74
N ALA A 472 -1.83 4.88 9.32
CA ALA A 472 -3.10 4.57 9.98
C ALA A 472 -4.15 4.07 8.95
N PRO A 473 -4.84 2.95 9.23
CA PRO A 473 -5.86 2.42 8.32
C PRO A 473 -7.06 3.35 8.20
N ALA A 474 -7.70 3.35 7.03
CA ALA A 474 -8.95 4.04 6.79
C ALA A 474 -10.14 3.26 7.40
N HIS A 475 -11.10 4.00 7.92
CA HIS A 475 -12.37 3.51 8.46
C HIS A 475 -13.35 3.28 7.31
N TYR A 476 -13.12 2.22 6.55
CA TYR A 476 -13.90 1.84 5.38
C TYR A 476 -14.92 0.75 5.71
N PHE A 477 -16.14 0.89 5.20
CA PHE A 477 -17.21 -0.10 5.33
C PHE A 477 -17.84 -0.42 3.98
N TRP A 478 -17.98 -1.71 3.69
CA TRP A 478 -18.74 -2.17 2.54
C TRP A 478 -20.22 -2.29 2.89
N ASN A 479 -21.09 -1.79 2.01
CA ASN A 479 -22.53 -1.84 2.18
C ASN A 479 -23.17 -3.14 1.68
N PHE A 480 -22.39 -4.19 1.45
CA PHE A 480 -22.81 -5.48 0.88
C PHE A 480 -23.28 -5.42 -0.59
N HIS A 481 -23.30 -4.26 -1.23
CA HIS A 481 -23.75 -4.11 -2.62
C HIS A 481 -22.64 -3.48 -3.49
N GLY A 482 -22.85 -3.44 -4.81
CA GLY A 482 -21.97 -2.73 -5.75
C GLY A 482 -20.78 -3.52 -6.32
N TYR A 483 -20.47 -4.70 -5.79
CA TYR A 483 -19.60 -5.66 -6.47
C TYR A 483 -20.41 -6.43 -7.52
N GLU A 484 -19.83 -6.68 -8.71
CA GLU A 484 -20.37 -7.52 -9.80
C GLU A 484 -21.91 -7.52 -9.99
N ASP A 485 -22.55 -6.35 -9.88
CA ASP A 485 -24.01 -6.20 -9.99
C ASP A 485 -24.76 -7.17 -9.05
N ILE A 486 -24.33 -7.22 -7.78
CA ILE A 486 -25.04 -7.96 -6.71
C ILE A 486 -26.47 -7.46 -6.64
N GLN A 487 -27.40 -8.41 -6.78
CA GLN A 487 -28.85 -8.19 -6.67
C GLN A 487 -29.43 -9.21 -5.69
N HIS A 488 -30.54 -8.87 -5.06
CA HIS A 488 -31.30 -9.82 -4.23
C HIS A 488 -32.56 -10.29 -4.97
N PHE A 489 -33.13 -11.40 -4.51
CA PHE A 489 -34.42 -11.86 -5.03
C PHE A 489 -35.53 -10.83 -4.79
N LYS A 490 -36.54 -10.83 -5.67
CA LYS A 490 -37.60 -9.80 -5.70
C LYS A 490 -38.48 -9.79 -4.44
N ASP A 491 -38.58 -10.93 -3.78
CA ASP A 491 -39.37 -11.20 -2.59
C ASP A 491 -38.54 -11.09 -1.29
N TYR A 492 -37.27 -10.71 -1.39
CA TYR A 492 -36.40 -10.50 -0.23
C TYR A 492 -36.24 -9.01 0.11
N ASP A 493 -36.68 -8.64 1.31
CA ASP A 493 -36.47 -7.31 1.87
C ASP A 493 -35.04 -7.20 2.44
N CYS A 494 -34.10 -6.70 1.63
CA CYS A 494 -32.70 -6.60 2.03
C CYS A 494 -32.44 -5.42 2.99
N TYR A 495 -31.99 -5.72 4.21
CA TYR A 495 -31.58 -4.72 5.21
C TYR A 495 -30.06 -4.56 5.34
N PHE A 496 -29.27 -5.30 4.55
CA PHE A 496 -27.81 -5.26 4.61
C PHE A 496 -27.27 -3.91 4.17
N ASN A 497 -26.40 -3.35 5.00
CA ASN A 497 -25.76 -2.07 4.77
C ASN A 497 -24.39 -2.01 5.48
N ALA A 498 -23.73 -0.85 5.41
CA ALA A 498 -22.38 -0.65 5.94
C ALA A 498 -22.21 -1.00 7.43
N GLN A 499 -23.27 -0.95 8.23
CA GLN A 499 -23.23 -1.28 9.67
C GLN A 499 -22.92 -2.75 9.94
N PHE A 500 -23.38 -3.66 9.07
CA PHE A 500 -23.14 -5.09 9.23
C PHE A 500 -21.68 -5.47 8.97
N PHE A 501 -20.93 -4.63 8.26
CA PHE A 501 -19.59 -4.96 7.82
C PHE A 501 -18.64 -5.10 9.02
N GLN A 502 -18.78 -4.27 10.04
CA GLN A 502 -17.97 -4.36 11.26
C GLN A 502 -18.13 -5.71 11.97
N ALA A 503 -19.34 -6.26 12.00
CA ALA A 503 -19.58 -7.57 12.60
C ALA A 503 -18.91 -8.69 11.81
N LEU A 504 -18.92 -8.57 10.48
CA LEU A 504 -18.24 -9.50 9.56
C LEU A 504 -16.72 -9.40 9.64
N THR A 505 -16.15 -8.18 9.73
CA THR A 505 -14.69 -8.01 9.85
C THR A 505 -14.14 -8.67 11.10
N LYS A 506 -14.89 -8.62 12.21
CA LYS A 506 -14.55 -9.36 13.43
C LYS A 506 -14.62 -10.88 13.27
N CYS A 507 -15.60 -11.39 12.53
CA CYS A 507 -15.66 -12.83 12.23
C CYS A 507 -14.45 -13.27 11.39
N VAL A 508 -14.04 -12.45 10.42
CA VAL A 508 -12.81 -12.68 9.63
C VAL A 508 -11.56 -12.61 10.49
N ALA A 509 -11.48 -11.67 11.44
CA ALA A 509 -10.36 -11.59 12.38
C ALA A 509 -10.25 -12.89 13.20
N HIS A 510 -11.35 -13.38 13.78
CA HIS A 510 -11.34 -14.65 14.53
C HIS A 510 -10.97 -15.86 13.67
N PHE A 511 -11.29 -15.86 12.38
CA PHE A 511 -10.81 -16.89 11.46
C PHE A 511 -9.29 -16.83 11.28
N PHE A 512 -8.74 -15.61 11.14
CA PHE A 512 -7.30 -15.39 11.05
C PHE A 512 -6.54 -15.62 12.35
N ASP A 513 -7.19 -15.57 13.52
CA ASP A 513 -6.57 -15.94 14.80
C ASP A 513 -6.01 -17.38 14.77
N GLY A 514 -6.67 -18.29 14.03
CA GLY A 514 -6.17 -19.65 13.82
C GLY A 514 -4.83 -19.68 13.07
N TYR A 515 -4.69 -18.85 12.03
CA TYR A 515 -3.43 -18.69 11.29
C TYR A 515 -2.37 -17.98 12.14
N MET A 516 -2.76 -16.92 12.86
CA MET A 516 -1.85 -16.16 13.72
C MET A 516 -1.24 -17.03 14.81
N SER A 517 -2.01 -17.97 15.37
CA SER A 517 -1.52 -18.93 16.36
C SER A 517 -0.35 -19.76 15.85
N PHE A 518 -0.35 -20.12 14.56
CA PHE A 518 0.77 -20.80 13.91
C PHE A 518 1.90 -19.81 13.58
N VAL A 519 1.57 -18.66 12.99
CA VAL A 519 2.56 -17.66 12.56
C VAL A 519 3.45 -17.19 13.71
N VAL A 520 2.89 -16.90 14.89
CA VAL A 520 3.67 -16.46 16.06
C VAL A 520 4.55 -17.56 16.65
N GLN A 521 4.23 -18.84 16.40
CA GLN A 521 5.10 -19.95 16.80
C GLN A 521 6.32 -20.07 15.88
N CYS A 522 6.13 -19.82 14.58
CA CYS A 522 7.22 -19.88 13.59
C CYS A 522 8.10 -18.62 13.60
N LEU A 523 7.57 -17.47 13.98
CA LEU A 523 8.23 -16.16 13.91
C LEU A 523 8.38 -15.54 15.30
N PRO A 524 9.40 -15.91 16.10
CA PRO A 524 9.52 -15.49 17.50
C PRO A 524 9.78 -13.99 17.69
N SER A 525 10.30 -13.31 16.67
CA SER A 525 10.59 -11.86 16.72
C SER A 525 9.44 -10.99 16.19
N LEU A 526 8.32 -11.60 15.78
CA LEU A 526 7.20 -10.89 15.17
C LEU A 526 6.59 -9.91 16.17
N LYS A 527 6.43 -8.66 15.74
CA LYS A 527 5.79 -7.58 16.51
C LYS A 527 4.46 -7.18 15.90
N CYS A 528 4.36 -7.29 14.58
CA CYS A 528 3.16 -6.87 13.88
C CYS A 528 2.88 -7.71 12.64
N ALA A 529 1.60 -7.96 12.39
CA ALA A 529 1.14 -8.59 11.17
C ALA A 529 -0.05 -7.86 10.56
N LEU A 530 -0.14 -7.91 9.23
CA LEU A 530 -1.26 -7.40 8.45
C LEU A 530 -1.82 -8.52 7.57
N LEU A 531 -3.06 -8.94 7.83
CA LEU A 531 -3.75 -9.95 7.03
C LEU A 531 -5.01 -9.34 6.39
N SER A 532 -4.94 -8.98 5.11
CA SER A 532 -6.06 -8.43 4.31
C SER A 532 -6.73 -7.14 4.76
N GLY A 533 -6.22 -6.48 5.80
CA GLY A 533 -6.84 -5.29 6.40
C GLY A 533 -7.17 -5.47 7.88
N ILE A 534 -6.91 -6.66 8.42
CA ILE A 534 -6.87 -6.95 9.85
C ILE A 534 -5.44 -6.73 10.34
N TYR A 535 -5.28 -5.92 11.39
CA TYR A 535 -3.99 -5.55 11.96
C TYR A 535 -3.80 -6.26 13.29
N TYR A 536 -2.68 -6.95 13.43
CA TYR A 536 -2.30 -7.66 14.65
C TYR A 536 -1.13 -6.98 15.32
N ASP A 537 -1.24 -6.82 16.64
CA ASP A 537 -0.11 -6.60 17.53
C ASP A 537 0.33 -7.92 18.15
N VAL A 538 1.63 -8.12 18.28
CA VAL A 538 2.22 -9.38 18.75
C VAL A 538 3.20 -9.11 19.87
N SER A 539 3.10 -9.88 20.95
CA SER A 539 3.99 -9.85 22.12
C SER A 539 4.34 -11.28 22.52
N GLY A 540 5.48 -11.77 22.02
CA GLY A 540 5.85 -13.18 22.12
C GLY A 540 4.86 -14.05 21.34
N TYR A 541 4.25 -15.03 22.01
CA TYR A 541 3.23 -15.90 21.41
C TYR A 541 1.81 -15.34 21.52
N TYR A 542 1.63 -14.19 22.17
CA TYR A 542 0.32 -13.55 22.28
C TYR A 542 0.13 -12.56 21.14
N PHE A 543 -1.08 -12.54 20.58
CA PHE A 543 -1.45 -11.59 19.54
C PHE A 543 -2.85 -11.03 19.80
N LYS A 544 -3.13 -9.86 19.22
CA LYS A 544 -4.43 -9.21 19.32
C LYS A 544 -4.74 -8.44 18.04
N SER A 545 -5.94 -8.65 17.49
CA SER A 545 -6.53 -7.75 16.49
C SER A 545 -6.77 -6.36 17.11
N ILE A 546 -6.23 -5.32 16.48
CA ILE A 546 -6.19 -3.97 17.07
C ILE A 546 -7.46 -3.17 16.77
N TYR A 547 -8.10 -3.42 15.63
CA TYR A 547 -9.16 -2.59 15.07
C TYR A 547 -10.51 -3.32 14.91
N ASP A 548 -10.54 -4.64 15.08
CA ASP A 548 -11.70 -5.52 14.83
C ASP A 548 -12.00 -6.43 16.03
#